data_AF-A0A924RC92-F1
#
_entry.id   AF-A0A924RC92-F1
#
_cell.length_a   1.000
_cell.length_b   1.000
_cell.length_c   1.000
_cell.angle_alpha   90.00
_cell.angle_beta   90.00
_cell.angle_gamma   90.00
#
_symmetry.space_group_name_H-M   'P 1'
#
loop_
_entity.id
_entity.type
_entity.pdbx_description
1 polymer ?
#
loop_
_entity_poly.entity_id
_entity_poly.type
_entity_poly.pdbx_seq_one_letter_code
_entity_poly.pdbx_strand_id
1 'polypeptide(L)'
;MTAMRQLVGEVLRERRVSQGLTLRDVSGKARISLGYISEVERGQKEASSELLAALASALDVPLSKVLLDVSSLLKVEEAAESYLASIPSIAPGDVSASAA
;
A
#
# COMPACT_ATOMS: atom_id res chain seq x y z
N MET A 1 9.12 0.74 8.59
CA MET A 1 9.22 0.11 7.26
C MET A 1 8.05 -0.84 7.04
N THR A 2 7.06 -0.36 6.30
CA THR A 2 5.89 -1.15 5.87
C THR A 2 6.35 -2.25 4.91
N ALA A 3 5.76 -3.44 4.99
CA ALA A 3 6.12 -4.52 4.08
C ALA A 3 5.56 -4.26 2.68
N MET A 4 6.31 -4.64 1.63
CA MET A 4 5.88 -4.48 0.23
C MET A 4 4.47 -5.02 -0.04
N ARG A 5 4.10 -6.17 0.54
CA ARG A 5 2.74 -6.72 0.43
C ARG A 5 1.63 -5.80 0.94
N GLN A 6 1.90 -4.94 1.91
CA GLN A 6 0.91 -4.00 2.44
C GLN A 6 0.68 -2.86 1.43
N LEU A 7 1.75 -2.30 0.87
CA LEU A 7 1.65 -1.28 -0.19
C LEU A 7 0.96 -1.81 -1.43
N VAL A 8 1.32 -3.03 -1.86
CA VAL A 8 0.66 -3.70 -2.99
C VAL A 8 -0.82 -3.93 -2.69
N GLY A 9 -1.14 -4.44 -1.50
CA GLY A 9 -2.52 -4.66 -1.07
C GLY A 9 -3.35 -3.37 -1.06
N GLU A 10 -2.77 -2.27 -0.57
CA GLU A 10 -3.39 -0.95 -0.53
C GLU A 10 -3.70 -0.42 -1.93
N VAL A 11 -2.73 -0.44 -2.86
CA VAL A 11 -2.95 0.00 -4.25
C VAL A 11 -4.04 -0.82 -4.94
N LEU A 12 -4.02 -2.15 -4.77
CA LEU A 12 -5.04 -3.02 -5.36
C LEU A 12 -6.43 -2.70 -4.79
N ARG A 13 -6.53 -2.52 -3.47
CA ARG A 13 -7.77 -2.16 -2.79
C ARG A 13 -8.29 -0.80 -3.25
N GLU A 14 -7.44 0.21 -3.31
CA GLU A 14 -7.81 1.56 -3.72
C GLU A 14 -8.35 1.57 -5.15
N ARG A 15 -7.68 0.86 -6.07
CA ARG A 15 -8.17 0.71 -7.46
C ARG A 15 -9.51 0.01 -7.51
N ARG A 16 -9.66 -1.10 -6.79
CA ARG A 16 -10.92 -1.83 -6.75
C ARG A 16 -12.08 -0.94 -6.24
N VAL A 17 -11.85 -0.23 -5.14
CA VAL A 17 -12.86 0.64 -4.50
C VAL A 17 -13.18 1.86 -5.36
N SER A 18 -12.18 2.50 -5.97
CA SER A 18 -12.39 3.67 -6.84
C SER A 18 -13.17 3.33 -8.12
N GLN A 19 -13.09 2.08 -8.60
CA GLN A 19 -13.92 1.57 -9.68
C GLN A 19 -15.32 1.11 -9.23
N GLY A 20 -15.64 1.20 -7.93
CA GLY A 20 -16.91 0.71 -7.38
C GLY A 20 -17.06 -0.81 -7.39
N LEU A 21 -15.96 -1.56 -7.56
CA LEU A 21 -15.99 -3.02 -7.64
C LEU A 21 -16.00 -3.66 -6.24
N THR A 22 -16.82 -4.68 -6.07
CA THR A 22 -16.78 -5.53 -4.88
C THR A 22 -15.67 -6.57 -5.00
N LEU A 23 -15.27 -7.19 -3.88
CA LEU A 23 -14.34 -8.32 -3.91
C LEU A 23 -14.91 -9.50 -4.73
N ARG A 24 -16.24 -9.66 -4.78
CA ARG A 24 -16.89 -10.73 -5.57
C ARG A 24 -16.73 -10.48 -7.07
N ASP A 25 -16.82 -9.23 -7.50
CA ASP A 25 -16.63 -8.86 -8.91
C ASP A 25 -15.21 -9.18 -9.39
N VAL A 26 -14.21 -8.82 -8.57
CA VAL A 26 -12.79 -9.11 -8.88
C VAL A 26 -12.50 -10.61 -8.78
N SER A 27 -13.05 -11.30 -7.77
CA SER A 27 -12.91 -12.75 -7.61
C SER A 27 -13.38 -13.52 -8.84
N GLY A 28 -14.53 -13.15 -9.41
CA GLY A 28 -15.06 -13.77 -10.63
C GLY A 28 -14.14 -13.59 -11.84
N LYS A 29 -13.60 -12.38 -12.04
CA LYS A 29 -12.70 -12.06 -13.15
C LYS A 29 -11.32 -12.70 -13.01
N ALA A 30 -10.74 -12.64 -11.81
CA ALA A 30 -9.39 -13.13 -11.54
C ALA A 30 -9.32 -14.65 -11.31
N ARG A 31 -10.47 -15.32 -11.13
CA ARG A 31 -10.57 -16.74 -10.73
C ARG A 31 -9.82 -17.06 -9.43
N ILE A 32 -9.79 -16.10 -8.51
CA ILE A 32 -9.16 -16.21 -7.19
C ILE A 32 -10.25 -16.11 -6.14
N SER A 33 -10.13 -16.83 -5.03
CA SER A 33 -11.13 -16.78 -3.96
C SER A 33 -11.22 -15.39 -3.33
N LEU A 34 -12.44 -14.96 -3.00
CA LEU A 34 -12.71 -13.69 -2.33
C LEU A 34 -11.89 -13.53 -1.04
N GLY A 35 -11.78 -14.61 -0.25
CA GLY A 35 -11.01 -14.62 0.99
C GLY A 35 -9.53 -14.31 0.75
N TYR A 36 -8.93 -14.92 -0.27
CA TYR A 36 -7.53 -14.69 -0.60
C TYR A 36 -7.28 -13.26 -1.11
N ILE A 37 -8.18 -12.71 -1.95
CA ILE A 37 -8.09 -11.30 -2.38
C ILE A 37 -8.15 -10.36 -1.17
N SER A 38 -9.06 -10.63 -0.22
CA SER A 38 -9.17 -9.85 1.02
C SER A 38 -7.92 -9.93 1.90
N GLU A 39 -7.26 -11.09 1.98
CA GLU A 39 -5.98 -11.22 2.69
C GLU A 39 -4.85 -10.47 1.98
N VAL A 40 -4.79 -10.52 0.64
CA VAL A 40 -3.82 -9.76 -0.16
C VAL A 40 -4.01 -8.26 0.01
N GLU A 41 -5.24 -7.75 -0.13
CA GLU A 41 -5.56 -6.33 0.04
C GLU A 41 -5.27 -5.78 1.44
N ARG A 42 -5.24 -6.65 2.46
CA ARG A 42 -4.86 -6.30 3.83
C ARG A 42 -3.37 -6.49 4.11
N GLY A 43 -2.57 -6.88 3.10
CA GLY A 43 -1.15 -7.17 3.25
C GLY A 43 -0.86 -8.35 4.19
N GLN A 44 -1.77 -9.32 4.26
CA GLN A 44 -1.61 -10.54 5.07
C GLN A 44 -0.99 -11.71 4.29
N LYS A 45 -1.01 -11.63 2.95
CA LYS A 45 -0.42 -12.63 2.06
C LYS A 45 0.52 -11.96 1.07
N GLU A 46 1.61 -12.65 0.77
CA GLU A 46 2.45 -12.34 -0.38
C GLU A 46 1.73 -12.84 -1.64
N ALA A 47 1.56 -11.95 -2.61
CA ALA A 47 0.99 -12.29 -3.91
C ALA A 47 2.12 -12.71 -4.86
N SER A 48 1.96 -13.84 -5.55
CA SER A 48 2.90 -14.21 -6.62
C SER A 48 2.78 -13.24 -7.80
N SER A 49 3.78 -13.23 -8.68
CA SER A 49 3.76 -12.41 -9.89
C SER A 49 2.57 -12.74 -10.81
N GLU A 50 2.22 -14.01 -10.93
CA GLU A 50 1.06 -14.48 -11.69
C GLU A 50 -0.25 -13.95 -11.08
N LEU A 51 -0.32 -13.96 -9.74
CA LEU A 51 -1.51 -13.49 -9.03
C LEU A 51 -1.67 -11.97 -9.15
N LEU A 52 -0.57 -11.22 -9.07
CA LEU A 52 -0.58 -9.77 -9.29
C LEU A 52 -1.01 -9.42 -10.71
N ALA A 53 -0.51 -10.16 -11.71
CA ALA A 53 -0.93 -9.99 -13.10
C ALA A 53 -2.43 -10.28 -13.28
N ALA A 54 -2.94 -11.35 -12.65
CA ALA A 54 -4.36 -11.72 -12.70
C ALA A 54 -5.26 -10.65 -12.04
N LEU A 55 -4.86 -10.10 -10.89
CA LEU A 55 -5.61 -9.04 -10.22
C LEU A 55 -5.56 -7.72 -11.00
N ALA A 56 -4.40 -7.33 -11.53
CA ALA A 56 -4.29 -6.15 -12.38
C ALA A 56 -5.18 -6.26 -13.63
N SER A 57 -5.17 -7.43 -14.28
CA SER A 57 -6.05 -7.74 -15.41
C SER A 57 -7.54 -7.68 -15.02
N ALA A 58 -7.92 -8.24 -13.87
CA ALA A 58 -9.31 -8.19 -13.38
C ALA A 58 -9.81 -6.77 -13.04
N LEU A 59 -8.88 -5.88 -12.69
CA LEU A 59 -9.10 -4.46 -12.45
C LEU A 59 -8.94 -3.59 -13.71
N ASP A 60 -8.77 -4.22 -14.88
CA ASP A 60 -8.59 -3.56 -16.17
C ASP A 60 -7.47 -2.50 -16.16
N VAL A 61 -6.37 -2.82 -15.50
CA VAL A 61 -5.21 -1.93 -15.36
C VAL A 61 -3.92 -2.66 -15.74
N PRO A 62 -3.01 -2.04 -16.51
CA PRO A 62 -1.70 -2.62 -16.75
C PRO A 62 -0.93 -2.84 -15.45
N LEU A 63 -0.29 -4.01 -15.30
CA LEU A 63 0.51 -4.33 -14.10
C LEU A 63 1.58 -3.27 -13.83
N SER A 64 2.22 -2.73 -14.87
CA SER A 64 3.18 -1.63 -14.74
C SER A 64 2.61 -0.41 -14.03
N LYS A 65 1.34 -0.08 -14.28
CA LYS A 65 0.66 1.05 -13.64
C LYS A 65 0.28 0.75 -12.18
N VAL A 66 0.03 -0.51 -11.82
CA VAL A 66 -0.06 -0.92 -10.40
C VAL A 66 1.29 -0.74 -9.71
N LEU A 67 2.37 -1.22 -10.31
CA LEU A 67 3.72 -1.14 -9.73
C LEU A 67 4.23 0.31 -9.62
N LEU A 68 3.89 1.18 -10.56
CA LEU A 68 4.21 2.62 -10.47
C LEU A 68 3.52 3.29 -9.29
N ASP A 69 2.27 2.94 -9.00
CA ASP A 69 1.54 3.50 -7.86
C ASP A 69 2.12 2.96 -6.55
N VAL A 70 2.49 1.68 -6.50
CA VAL A 70 3.21 1.09 -5.34
C VAL A 70 4.55 1.80 -5.12
N SER A 71 5.33 2.02 -6.18
CA SER A 71 6.58 2.78 -6.09
C SER A 71 6.36 4.21 -5.60
N SER A 72 5.24 4.84 -5.97
CA SER A 72 4.91 6.20 -5.54
C SER A 72 4.59 6.24 -4.05
N LEU A 73 3.82 5.28 -3.54
CA LEU A 73 3.55 5.16 -2.10
C LEU A 73 4.83 4.86 -1.31
N LEU A 74 5.66 3.94 -1.80
CA LEU A 74 6.93 3.59 -1.14
C LEU A 74 7.84 4.82 -1.00
N LYS A 75 7.95 5.65 -2.05
CA LYS A 75 8.72 6.90 -1.98
C LYS A 75 8.22 7.86 -0.90
N VAL A 76 6.90 7.92 -0.69
CA VAL A 76 6.32 8.77 0.37
C VAL A 76 6.68 8.23 1.74
N GLU A 77 6.61 6.90 1.94
CA GLU A 77 7.03 6.28 3.20
C GLU A 77 8.52 6.47 3.48
N GLU A 78 9.38 6.26 2.48
CA GLU A 78 10.83 6.48 2.60
C GLU A 78 11.16 7.95 2.93
N ALA A 79 10.47 8.90 2.29
CA ALA A 79 10.62 10.32 2.58
C ALA A 79 10.13 10.68 4.00
N ALA A 80 9.01 10.10 4.44
CA ALA A 80 8.49 10.31 5.78
C ALA A 80 9.43 9.73 6.85
N GLU A 81 9.97 8.53 6.64
CA GLU A 81 10.98 7.92 7.50
C GLU A 81 12.25 8.78 7.58
N SER A 82 12.73 9.28 6.43
CA SER A 82 13.88 10.19 6.36
C SER A 82 13.62 11.51 7.10
N TYR A 83 12.43 12.09 6.94
CA TYR A 83 12.05 13.32 7.64
C TYR A 83 11.98 13.10 9.16
N LEU A 84 11.31 12.04 9.62
CA LEU A 84 11.22 11.70 11.04
C LEU A 84 12.59 11.45 11.66
N ALA A 85 13.51 10.81 10.94
CA ALA A 85 14.88 10.61 11.38
C ALA A 85 15.70 11.91 11.44
N SER A 86 15.30 12.96 10.70
CA SER A 86 15.97 14.26 10.68
C SER A 86 15.50 15.23 11.78
N ILE A 87 14.36 14.95 12.43
CA ILE A 87 13.86 15.77 13.54
C ILE A 87 14.79 15.56 14.75
N PRO A 88 15.44 16.62 15.26
CA PRO A 88 16.19 16.51 16.50
C PRO A 88 15.22 16.12 17.63
N SER A 89 15.51 15.02 18.31
CA SER A 89 14.78 14.59 19.49
C SER A 89 14.92 15.67 20.57
N ILE A 90 13.90 16.51 20.74
CA ILE A 90 13.85 17.43 21.88
C ILE A 90 13.67 16.56 23.12
N ALA A 91 14.75 16.39 23.88
CA ALA A 91 14.68 15.72 25.15
C ALA A 91 13.76 16.55 26.08
N PRO A 92 12.95 15.91 26.94
CA PRO A 92 12.18 16.60 27.96
C PRO A 92 13.16 17.24 28.97
N GLY A 93 13.64 18.44 28.65
CA GLY A 93 14.68 19.15 29.38
C GLY A 93 15.14 20.45 28.71
N ASP A 94 14.97 20.59 27.39
CA ASP A 94 15.50 21.76 26.63
C ASP A 94 14.56 22.98 26.60
N VAL A 95 13.44 22.95 27.33
CA VAL A 95 12.59 24.13 27.55
C VAL A 95 13.17 25.00 28.67
N SER A 96 14.28 25.67 28.39
CA SER A 96 14.70 26.82 29.19
C SER A 96 13.82 28.02 28.81
N ALA A 97 12.81 28.27 29.65
CA ALA A 97 12.00 29.48 29.60
C ALA A 97 12.89 30.70 29.86
N SER A 98 13.44 31.29 28.81
CA SER A 98 14.04 32.62 28.87
C SER A 98 12.95 33.67 28.64
N ALA A 99 12.26 34.02 29.73
CA ALA A 99 11.50 35.25 29.84
C ALA A 99 12.14 36.05 30.99
N ALA A 100 12.93 37.05 30.62
CA ALA A 100 13.40 38.12 31.49
C ALA A 100 13.47 39.41 30.67
#